data_AF-A0A840RUU1-F1
#
_entry.id   AF-A0A840RUU1-F1
#
_cell.length_a   1.000
_cell.length_b   1.000
_cell.length_c   1.000
_cell.angle_alpha   90.00
_cell.angle_beta   90.00
_cell.angle_gamma   90.00
#
_symmetry.space_group_name_H-M   'P 1'
#
loop_
_entity.id
_entity.type
_entity.pdbx_description
1 polymer ?
#
loop_
_entity_poly.entity_id
_entity_poly.type
_entity_poly.pdbx_seq_one_letter_code
_entity_poly.pdbx_strand_id
1 'polypeptide(L)'
;MNDREIVTSALRWHSARNHRLLVGAQKRRADELDGFTGLHLQVQTSRQLTQAKRVEQAALRVLAKGCKEHRGHLEMVEDADLVIEGRFIEMSTPISDAAMQRFRGNAAEG
;
A
#
# COMPACT_ATOMS: atom_id res chain seq x y z
N MET A 1 -5.32 24.21 -1.18
CA MET A 1 -4.28 23.49 -1.94
C MET A 1 -4.56 23.58 -3.44
N ASN A 2 -3.58 23.87 -4.29
CA ASN A 2 -3.74 23.90 -5.76
C ASN A 2 -3.36 22.56 -6.43
N ASP A 3 -3.67 22.39 -7.72
CA ASP A 3 -3.44 21.15 -8.47
C ASP A 3 -1.99 20.66 -8.40
N ARG A 4 -1.03 21.59 -8.47
CA ARG A 4 0.40 21.28 -8.39
C ARG A 4 0.76 20.70 -7.02
N GLU A 5 0.18 21.21 -5.94
CA GLU A 5 0.38 20.71 -4.59
C GLU A 5 -0.25 19.32 -4.40
N ILE A 6 -1.41 19.06 -5.01
CA ILE A 6 -2.08 17.75 -5.01
C ILE A 6 -1.22 16.72 -5.75
N VAL A 7 -0.76 17.04 -6.96
CA VAL A 7 0.15 16.17 -7.73
C VAL A 7 1.42 15.89 -6.95
N THR A 8 2.02 16.92 -6.33
CA THR A 8 3.22 16.75 -5.49
C THR A 8 2.95 15.82 -4.30
N SER A 9 1.80 15.94 -3.66
CA SER A 9 1.42 15.10 -2.52
C SER A 9 1.12 13.66 -2.93
N ALA A 10 0.52 13.48 -4.11
CA ALA A 10 0.29 12.17 -4.71
C ALA A 10 1.60 11.46 -5.04
N LEU A 11 2.58 12.16 -5.61
CA LEU A 11 3.92 11.63 -5.88
C LEU A 11 4.66 11.25 -4.59
N ARG A 12 4.52 12.05 -3.53
CA ARG A 12 5.10 11.76 -2.20
C ARG A 12 4.48 10.51 -1.59
N TRP A 13 3.14 10.39 -1.62
CA TRP A 13 2.46 9.17 -1.16
C TRP A 13 2.87 7.95 -1.99
N HIS A 14 2.92 8.06 -3.31
CA HIS A 14 3.32 6.97 -4.20
C HIS A 14 4.75 6.48 -3.89
N SER A 15 5.69 7.40 -3.72
CA SER A 15 7.06 7.08 -3.32
C SER A 15 7.11 6.36 -1.96
N ALA A 16 6.37 6.85 -0.97
CA ALA A 16 6.29 6.22 0.35
C ALA A 16 5.65 4.81 0.29
N ARG A 17 4.62 4.62 -0.52
CA ARG A 17 3.98 3.31 -0.77
C ARG A 17 4.97 2.34 -1.40
N ASN A 18 5.71 2.75 -2.42
CA ASN A 18 6.72 1.89 -3.06
C ASN A 18 7.82 1.50 -2.07
N HIS A 19 8.27 2.43 -1.23
CA HIS A 19 9.21 2.13 -0.16
C HIS A 19 8.65 1.11 0.84
N ARG A 20 7.40 1.26 1.30
CA ARG A 20 6.76 0.26 2.17
C ARG A 20 6.68 -1.11 1.52
N LEU A 21 6.33 -1.19 0.24
CA LEU A 21 6.25 -2.47 -0.48
C LEU A 21 7.61 -3.16 -0.56
N LEU A 22 8.68 -2.39 -0.82
CA LEU A 22 10.06 -2.88 -0.81
C LEU A 22 10.43 -3.47 0.56
N VAL A 23 10.20 -2.71 1.64
CA VAL A 23 10.49 -3.16 3.01
C VAL A 23 9.62 -4.36 3.40
N GLY A 24 8.37 -4.42 2.94
CA GLY A 24 7.49 -5.57 3.14
C GLY A 24 8.01 -6.84 2.45
N ALA A 25 8.60 -6.72 1.26
CA ALA A 25 9.26 -7.84 0.60
C ALA A 25 10.51 -8.30 1.36
N GLN A 26 11.30 -7.36 1.91
CA GLN A 26 12.45 -7.69 2.76
C GLN A 26 12.03 -8.42 4.04
N LYS A 27 10.94 -7.97 4.69
CA LYS A 27 10.39 -8.65 5.86
C LYS A 27 9.99 -10.09 5.55
N ARG A 28 9.26 -10.34 4.45
CA ARG A 28 8.87 -11.71 4.06
C ARG A 28 10.09 -12.63 3.89
N ARG A 29 11.15 -12.14 3.25
CA ARG A 29 12.42 -12.89 3.13
C ARG A 29 13.08 -13.14 4.48
N ALA A 30 13.00 -12.18 5.41
CA ALA A 30 13.54 -12.36 6.76
C ALA A 30 12.69 -13.34 7.60
N ASP A 31 11.38 -13.36 7.41
CA ASP A 31 10.46 -14.27 8.09
C ASP A 31 10.70 -15.74 7.67
N GLU A 32 11.34 -15.98 6.51
CA GLU A 32 11.77 -17.33 6.03
C GLU A 32 13.13 -17.80 6.61
N LEU A 33 13.87 -16.94 7.31
CA LEU A 33 15.17 -17.30 7.88
C LEU A 33 15.03 -17.89 9.29
N ASP A 34 15.62 -19.06 9.49
CA ASP A 34 15.71 -19.71 10.81
C ASP A 34 16.97 -19.30 11.59
N GLY A 35 16.92 -19.44 12.91
CA GLY A 35 18.05 -19.23 13.82
C GLY A 35 18.21 -17.80 14.36
N PHE A 36 19.22 -17.61 15.21
CA PHE A 36 19.43 -16.36 15.96
C PHE A 36 19.66 -15.13 15.05
N THR A 37 20.35 -15.32 13.93
CA THR A 37 20.55 -14.27 12.91
C THR A 37 19.25 -13.93 12.17
N GLY A 38 18.38 -14.92 11.94
CA GLY A 38 17.03 -14.74 11.41
C GLY A 38 16.17 -13.86 12.32
N LEU A 39 16.13 -14.16 13.63
CA LEU A 39 15.36 -13.39 14.61
C LEU A 39 15.77 -11.91 14.66
N HIS A 40 17.08 -11.63 14.64
CA HIS A 40 17.56 -10.24 14.62
C HIS A 40 17.09 -9.49 13.37
N LEU A 41 17.19 -10.11 12.19
CA LEU A 41 16.78 -9.51 10.93
C LEU A 41 15.25 -9.32 10.85
N GLN A 42 14.48 -10.27 11.38
CA GLN A 42 13.01 -10.18 11.50
C GLN A 42 12.59 -8.99 12.36
N VAL A 43 13.22 -8.79 13.52
CA VAL A 43 12.92 -7.65 14.40
C VAL A 43 13.26 -6.33 13.72
N GLN A 44 14.44 -6.24 13.08
CA GLN A 44 14.85 -5.04 12.36
C GLN A 44 13.91 -4.69 11.21
N THR A 45 13.61 -5.66 10.33
CA THR A 45 12.72 -5.44 9.18
C THR A 45 11.28 -5.15 9.61
N SER A 46 10.83 -5.69 10.75
CA SER A 46 9.51 -5.37 11.33
C SER A 46 9.43 -3.92 11.84
N ARG A 47 10.51 -3.42 12.46
CA ARG A 47 10.61 -2.01 12.86
C ARG A 47 10.64 -1.08 11.65
N GLN A 48 11.42 -1.43 10.63
CA GLN A 48 11.47 -0.67 9.37
C GLN A 48 10.10 -0.64 8.68
N LEU A 49 9.40 -1.78 8.62
CA LEU A 49 8.07 -1.85 8.02
C LEU A 49 7.05 -0.98 8.77
N THR A 50 7.12 -0.99 10.10
CA THR A 50 6.26 -0.13 10.94
C THR A 50 6.52 1.34 10.67
N GLN A 51 7.80 1.74 10.56
CA GLN A 51 8.15 3.11 10.22
C GLN A 51 7.68 3.49 8.81
N ALA A 52 7.89 2.62 7.82
CA ALA A 52 7.44 2.84 6.44
C ALA A 52 5.91 2.99 6.34
N LYS A 53 5.14 2.18 7.08
CA LYS A 53 3.68 2.32 7.20
C LYS A 53 3.27 3.69 7.76
N ARG A 54 3.93 4.16 8.82
CA ARG A 54 3.65 5.48 9.43
C ARG A 54 3.91 6.61 8.44
N VAL A 55 5.02 6.54 7.70
CA VAL A 55 5.38 7.55 6.68
C VAL A 55 4.38 7.56 5.53
N GLU A 56 4.01 6.39 5.00
CA GLU A 56 2.97 6.28 3.96
C GLU A 56 1.62 6.84 4.43
N GLN A 57 1.20 6.50 5.66
CA GLN A 57 -0.05 7.02 6.23
C GLN A 57 -0.02 8.53 6.43
N ALA A 58 1.09 9.09 6.90
CA ALA A 58 1.25 10.54 7.02
C ALA A 58 1.14 11.23 5.65
N ALA A 59 1.81 10.69 4.62
CA ALA A 59 1.72 11.21 3.26
C ALA A 59 0.31 11.08 2.68
N LEU A 60 -0.39 9.96 2.96
CA LEU A 60 -1.77 9.74 2.53
C LEU A 60 -2.73 10.74 3.19
N ARG A 61 -2.57 11.05 4.47
CA ARG A 61 -3.39 12.07 5.16
C ARG A 61 -3.20 13.46 4.56
N VAL A 62 -1.97 13.83 4.22
CA VAL A 62 -1.69 15.10 3.53
C VAL A 62 -2.36 15.13 2.15
N LEU A 63 -2.25 14.05 1.37
CA LEU A 63 -2.92 13.93 0.08
C LEU A 63 -4.45 14.02 0.23
N ALA A 64 -5.03 13.26 1.16
CA ALA A 64 -6.47 13.24 1.41
C ALA A 64 -6.99 14.61 1.83
N LYS A 65 -6.26 15.32 2.69
CA LYS A 65 -6.56 16.72 3.06
C LYS A 65 -6.54 17.62 1.83
N GLY A 66 -5.52 17.51 0.98
CA GLY A 66 -5.43 18.28 -0.26
C GLY A 66 -6.57 18.03 -1.23
N CYS A 67 -6.93 16.76 -1.41
CA CYS A 67 -8.09 16.36 -2.22
C CYS A 67 -9.40 16.89 -1.62
N LYS A 68 -9.57 16.86 -0.28
CA LYS A 68 -10.75 17.39 0.42
C LYS A 68 -10.86 18.90 0.25
N GLU A 69 -9.79 19.65 0.43
CA GLU A 69 -9.77 21.12 0.24
C GLU A 69 -10.08 21.50 -1.21
N HIS A 70 -9.51 20.78 -2.17
CA HIS A 70 -9.78 21.01 -3.59
C HIS A 70 -11.21 20.65 -3.99
N ARG A 71 -11.75 19.54 -3.45
CA ARG A 71 -13.17 19.16 -3.61
C ARG A 71 -14.12 20.08 -2.84
N GLY A 72 -13.70 20.70 -1.75
CA GLY A 72 -14.50 21.68 -1.00
C GLY A 72 -14.85 22.91 -1.84
N HIS A 73 -14.07 23.21 -2.88
CA HIS A 73 -14.40 24.20 -3.91
C HIS A 73 -15.36 23.70 -5.01
N LEU A 74 -15.65 22.40 -5.05
CA LEU A 74 -16.51 21.74 -6.05
C LEU A 74 -17.84 21.21 -5.48
N GLU A 75 -18.04 21.27 -4.15
CA GLU A 75 -19.17 20.76 -3.35
C GLU A 75 -19.59 19.28 -3.53
N MET A 76 -19.85 18.64 -2.38
CA MET A 76 -20.49 17.32 -2.17
C MET A 76 -19.80 16.04 -2.66
N VAL A 77 -18.83 15.52 -1.88
CA VAL A 77 -18.64 14.06 -1.74
C VAL A 77 -18.32 13.75 -0.28
N GLU A 78 -19.29 13.17 0.43
CA GLU A 78 -19.10 12.58 1.76
C GLU A 78 -18.15 11.37 1.72
N ASP A 79 -17.48 11.12 2.85
CA ASP A 79 -16.75 9.90 3.20
C ASP A 79 -15.39 9.62 2.55
N ALA A 80 -14.39 10.44 2.87
CA ALA A 80 -12.98 10.01 2.85
C ALA A 80 -12.48 9.51 4.23
N ASP A 81 -13.26 9.71 5.30
CA ASP A 81 -12.82 9.43 6.69
C ASP A 81 -13.02 7.96 7.10
N LEU A 82 -13.84 7.17 6.39
CA LEU A 82 -14.13 5.76 6.73
C LEU A 82 -13.04 4.74 6.36
N VAL A 83 -12.02 5.11 5.58
CA VAL A 83 -10.93 4.18 5.18
C VAL A 83 -9.62 4.44 5.95
N ILE A 84 -9.53 5.55 6.69
CA ILE A 84 -8.28 5.97 7.36
C ILE A 84 -8.15 5.37 8.76
N GLU A 85 -9.24 4.88 9.36
CA GLU A 85 -9.23 4.15 10.63
C GLU A 85 -8.99 2.65 10.43
N GLY A 86 -7.71 2.28 10.28
CA GLY A 86 -7.18 1.01 10.78
C GLY A 86 -7.63 -0.31 10.12
N ARG A 87 -8.67 -0.35 9.29
CA ARG A 87 -8.98 -1.50 8.44
C ARG A 87 -8.39 -1.27 7.05
N PHE A 88 -7.09 -1.52 6.94
CA PHE A 88 -6.59 -2.05 5.68
C PHE A 88 -7.36 -3.35 5.46
N ILE A 89 -8.42 -3.30 4.65
CA ILE A 89 -8.91 -4.47 3.97
C ILE A 89 -7.68 -4.97 3.22
N GLU A 90 -7.11 -6.08 3.66
CA GLU A 90 -6.31 -6.90 2.79
C GLU A 90 -7.21 -7.17 1.59
N MET A 91 -7.03 -6.39 0.51
CA MET A 91 -7.39 -6.87 -0.81
C MET A 91 -6.42 -8.03 -1.09
N SER A 92 -6.67 -9.16 -0.43
CA SER A 92 -6.65 -10.41 -1.14
C SER A 92 -7.65 -10.18 -2.28
N THR A 93 -7.12 -9.82 -3.45
CA THR A 93 -7.80 -10.26 -4.65
C THR A 93 -7.82 -11.78 -4.52
N PRO A 94 -8.98 -12.44 -4.33
CA PRO A 94 -9.04 -13.80 -4.80
C PRO A 94 -8.83 -13.65 -6.31
N ILE A 95 -7.63 -13.98 -6.78
CA ILE A 95 -7.50 -14.44 -8.16
C ILE A 95 -8.40 -15.66 -8.16
N SER A 96 -9.67 -15.48 -8.54
CA SER A 96 -10.63 -16.56 -8.61
C SER A 96 -9.98 -17.66 -9.44
N ASP A 97 -10.01 -18.91 -8.97
CA ASP A 97 -9.47 -20.05 -9.70
C ASP A 97 -10.00 -20.14 -11.15
N ALA A 98 -11.14 -19.51 -11.44
CA ALA A 98 -11.68 -19.31 -12.78
C ALA A 98 -10.74 -18.55 -13.75
N ALA A 99 -9.92 -17.62 -13.26
CA ALA A 99 -8.95 -16.89 -14.08
C ALA A 99 -7.69 -17.73 -14.39
N MET A 100 -7.32 -18.66 -13.51
CA MET A 100 -6.21 -19.60 -13.73
C MET A 100 -6.58 -20.74 -14.69
N GLN A 101 -7.86 -21.15 -14.76
CA GLN A 101 -8.29 -22.19 -15.70
C GLN A 101 -8.32 -21.73 -17.16
N ARG A 102 -8.55 -20.44 -17.45
CA ARG A 102 -8.51 -19.91 -18.83
C ARG A 102 -7.12 -19.82 -19.42
N PHE A 103 -6.06 -19.71 -18.59
CA PHE A 103 -4.68 -19.66 -19.10
C PHE A 103 -4.08 -21.06 -19.34
N ARG A 104 -4.62 -22.10 -18.67
CA ARG A 104 -4.19 -23.50 -18.88
C ARG A 104 -4.94 -24.23 -20.01
N GLY A 105 -6.09 -23.71 -20.45
CA GLY A 105 -6.88 -24.33 -21.54
C GLY A 105 -6.37 -24.07 -22.96
N ASN A 106 -5.54 -23.05 -23.19
CA ASN A 106 -5.07 -22.68 -24.53
C ASN A 106 -3.65 -23.20 -24.88
N ALA A 107 -3.08 -24.10 -24.08
CA ALA A 107 -1.78 -24.71 -24.34
C ALA A 107 -1.88 -26.20 -24.75
N ALA A 108 -3.08 -26.68 -25.08
CA ALA A 108 -3.33 -28.08 -25.45
C ALA A 108 -4.04 -28.27 -26.82
N GLU A 109 -4.16 -27.23 -27.63
CA GLU A 109 -4.52 -27.36 -29.05
C GLU A 109 -3.56 -26.50 -29.89
N GLY A 110 -2.58 -27.18 -30.48
CA GLY A 110 -1.54 -26.64 -31.33
C GLY A 110 -0.55 -27.74 -31.68
#